data_AF-A0A8J7C4U7-F1
#
_entry.id   AF-A0A8J7C4U7-F1
#
_cell.length_a   1.000
_cell.length_b   1.000
_cell.length_c   1.000
_cell.angle_alpha   90.00
_cell.angle_beta   90.00
_cell.angle_gamma   90.00
#
_symmetry.space_group_name_H-M   'P 1'
#
loop_
_entity.id
_entity.type
_entity.pdbx_description
1 polymer ?
#
loop_
_entity_poly.entity_id
_entity_poly.type
_entity_poly.pdbx_seq_one_letter_code
_entity_poly.pdbx_strand_id
1 'polypeptide(L)'
;MLKRDIQGKFALKNDDYRLVRSVRLTDETWKALGITAECLGMSRSDYLEQLMRGNANPSITREKEPIHQNKTTVVELATTPSTVATLETLRDQVLLQLRLGKQAPGYKAALKALNHFIAVLTS
;
A
#
# COMPACT_ATOMS: atom_id res chain seq x y z
N MET A 1 3.70 24.55 38.46
CA MET A 1 2.39 23.99 38.86
C MET A 1 1.39 24.37 37.78
N LEU A 2 1.18 23.51 36.77
CA LEU A 2 0.33 23.83 35.62
C LEU A 2 -1.15 23.77 36.02
N LYS A 3 -1.86 24.89 35.88
CA LYS A 3 -3.30 24.99 36.13
C LYS A 3 -4.06 24.12 35.13
N ARG A 4 -5.04 23.37 35.63
CA ARG A 4 -5.99 22.60 34.83
C ARG A 4 -6.97 23.60 34.21
N ASP A 5 -7.13 23.57 32.90
CA ASP A 5 -7.94 24.57 32.18
C ASP A 5 -9.45 24.31 32.33
N ILE A 6 -9.88 23.04 32.42
CA ILE A 6 -11.27 22.63 32.74
C ILE A 6 -11.30 21.16 33.16
N GLN A 7 -12.19 20.82 34.10
CA GLN A 7 -12.30 19.48 34.69
C GLN A 7 -12.55 18.41 33.60
N GLY A 8 -11.59 17.49 33.42
CA GLY A 8 -11.74 16.33 32.54
C GLY A 8 -11.18 16.47 31.12
N LYS A 9 -10.49 17.57 30.78
CA LYS A 9 -9.79 17.70 29.49
C LYS A 9 -8.29 17.85 29.70
N PHE A 10 -7.50 17.06 28.96
CA PHE A 10 -6.05 17.24 28.89
C PHE A 10 -5.76 18.57 28.19
N ALA A 11 -4.89 19.40 28.77
CA ALA A 11 -4.39 20.59 28.10
C ALA A 11 -3.70 20.18 26.79
N LEU A 12 -3.94 20.92 25.71
CA LEU A 12 -3.19 20.75 24.45
C LEU A 12 -1.70 20.92 24.78
N LYS A 13 -0.92 19.85 24.58
CA LYS A 13 0.53 19.85 24.89
C LYS A 13 1.32 20.70 23.88
N ASN A 14 0.76 20.96 22.70
CA ASN A 14 1.24 21.88 21.67
C ASN A 14 0.05 22.28 20.78
N ASP A 15 0.03 23.53 20.32
CA ASP A 15 -0.99 24.10 19.41
C ASP A 15 -0.75 23.69 17.93
N ASP A 16 0.36 23.01 17.66
CA ASP A 16 0.69 22.52 16.32
C ASP A 16 -0.11 21.27 15.96
N TYR A 17 -1.11 21.47 15.10
CA TYR A 17 -1.81 20.37 14.43
C TYR A 17 -0.84 19.63 13.51
N ARG A 18 -0.31 18.50 13.98
CA ARG A 18 0.37 17.50 13.15
C ARG A 18 -0.60 16.93 12.11
N LEU A 19 -0.14 16.81 10.86
CA LEU A 19 -0.90 16.23 9.75
C LEU A 19 -0.99 14.71 9.91
N VAL A 20 0.05 14.08 10.46
CA VAL A 20 0.10 12.64 10.70
C VAL A 20 -0.18 12.34 12.16
N ARG A 21 -1.29 11.62 12.41
CA ARG A 21 -1.68 11.17 13.75
C ARG A 21 -1.31 9.71 14.02
N SER A 22 -1.40 8.87 13.00
CA SER A 22 -1.03 7.45 13.07
C SER A 22 -0.77 6.90 11.68
N VAL A 23 0.21 6.01 11.53
CA VAL A 23 0.48 5.28 10.29
C VAL A 23 0.70 3.80 10.61
N ARG A 24 0.25 2.90 9.72
CA ARG A 24 0.53 1.46 9.80
C ARG A 24 1.51 1.10 8.69
N LEU A 25 2.65 0.54 9.08
CA LEU A 25 3.74 0.17 8.18
C LEU A 25 4.24 -1.22 8.55
N THR A 26 4.88 -1.90 7.60
CA THR A 26 5.66 -3.11 7.90
C THR A 26 6.98 -2.73 8.56
N ASP A 27 7.59 -3.65 9.31
CA ASP A 27 8.86 -3.41 10.00
C ASP A 27 9.97 -2.96 9.05
N GLU A 28 10.05 -3.60 7.87
CA GLU A 28 11.01 -3.22 6.82
C GLU A 28 10.82 -1.78 6.35
N THR A 29 9.56 -1.37 6.15
CA THR A 29 9.23 -0.01 5.70
C THR A 29 9.52 1.00 6.80
N TRP A 30 9.25 0.65 8.06
CA TRP A 30 9.55 1.50 9.21
C TRP A 30 11.06 1.70 9.40
N LYS A 31 11.86 0.65 9.17
CA LYS A 31 13.32 0.71 9.21
C LYS A 31 13.88 1.57 8.08
N ALA A 32 13.42 1.37 6.85
CA ALA A 32 13.84 2.17 5.71
C ALA A 32 13.53 3.66 5.91
N LEU A 33 12.34 3.97 6.44
CA LEU A 33 11.93 5.33 6.78
C LEU A 33 12.85 5.96 7.84
N GLY A 34 13.29 5.17 8.82
CA GLY A 34 14.30 5.58 9.81
C GLY A 34 15.61 6.00 9.16
N ILE A 35 16.17 5.13 8.32
CA ILE A 35 17.43 5.39 7.62
C ILE A 35 17.33 6.66 6.77
N THR A 36 16.24 6.82 6.01
CA THR A 36 16.06 8.02 5.16
C THR A 36 15.96 9.30 6.00
N ALA A 37 15.21 9.28 7.10
CA ALA A 37 15.08 10.45 7.98
C ALA A 37 16.43 10.82 8.62
N GLU A 38 17.22 9.83 9.04
CA GLU A 38 18.56 10.02 9.60
C GLU A 38 19.53 10.61 8.58
N CYS A 39 19.52 10.12 7.33
CA CYS A 39 20.31 10.70 6.24
C CYS A 39 19.97 12.17 5.97
N LEU A 40 18.73 12.58 6.25
CA LEU A 40 18.26 13.96 6.10
C LEU A 40 18.42 14.79 7.39
N GLY A 41 18.99 14.22 8.46
CA GLY A 41 19.23 14.91 9.73
C GLY A 41 17.95 15.30 10.47
N MET A 42 16.84 14.61 10.24
CA MET A 42 15.54 14.92 10.84
C MET A 42 14.92 13.72 11.56
N SER A 43 13.91 13.97 12.40
CA SER A 43 13.21 12.86 13.04
C SER A 43 12.33 12.12 12.03
N ARG A 44 12.13 10.82 12.26
CA ARG A 44 11.16 10.00 11.52
C ARG A 44 9.77 10.66 11.42
N SER A 45 9.36 11.35 12.49
CA SER A 45 8.05 12.01 12.54
C SER A 45 8.01 13.26 11.66
N ASP A 46 9.08 14.05 11.65
CA ASP A 46 9.14 15.28 10.84
C ASP A 46 9.27 14.95 9.36
N TYR A 47 10.00 13.88 9.04
CA TYR A 47 10.04 13.34 7.68
C TYR A 47 8.67 12.91 7.17
N LEU A 48 7.86 12.24 8.01
CA LEU A 48 6.48 11.89 7.68
C LEU A 48 5.59 13.13 7.45
N GLU A 49 5.74 14.15 8.28
CA GLU A 49 5.02 15.43 8.11
C GLU A 49 5.39 16.10 6.78
N GLN A 50 6.68 16.13 6.44
CA GLN A 50 7.16 16.70 5.17
C GLN A 50 6.63 15.93 3.96
N LEU A 51 6.62 14.60 4.04
CA LEU A 51 6.10 13.74 2.99
C LEU A 51 4.61 13.96 2.77
N MET A 52 3.83 14.17 3.82
CA MET A 52 2.39 14.45 3.71
C MET A 52 2.09 15.88 3.27
N ARG A 53 2.94 16.86 3.60
CA ARG A 53 2.83 18.22 3.04
C ARG A 53 3.02 18.22 1.52
N GLY A 54 3.89 17.36 0.99
CA GLY A 54 4.14 17.22 -0.44
C GLY A 54 3.13 16.35 -1.20
N ASN A 55 2.42 15.46 -0.50
CA ASN A 55 1.39 14.59 -1.09
C ASN A 55 0.01 15.21 -0.91
N ALA A 56 -0.49 15.89 -1.95
CA ALA A 56 -1.81 16.55 -1.93
C ALA A 56 -2.98 15.59 -1.64
N ASN A 57 -2.81 14.27 -1.78
CA ASN A 57 -3.86 13.27 -1.56
C ASN A 57 -3.31 12.01 -0.85
N PRO A 58 -3.30 11.94 0.49
CA PRO A 58 -3.07 10.70 1.22
C PRO A 58 -4.33 9.81 1.13
N SER A 59 -4.68 9.38 -0.08
CA SER A 59 -5.82 8.50 -0.29
C SER A 59 -5.46 7.07 0.11
N ILE A 60 -6.22 6.52 1.07
CA ILE A 60 -6.21 5.10 1.42
C ILE A 60 -6.67 4.21 0.24
N THR A 61 -7.24 4.83 -0.79
CA THR A 61 -7.79 4.24 -2.02
C THR A 61 -6.89 4.57 -3.22
N ARG A 62 -5.57 4.69 -3.03
CA ARG A 62 -4.66 4.86 -4.17
C ARG A 62 -4.71 3.58 -5.01
N GLU A 63 -5.37 3.66 -6.16
CA GLU A 63 -5.21 2.67 -7.22
C GLU A 63 -3.71 2.52 -7.48
N LYS A 64 -3.26 1.27 -7.54
CA LYS A 64 -1.86 0.92 -7.65
C LYS A 64 -1.37 1.34 -9.03
N GLU A 65 -1.00 2.61 -9.17
CA GLU A 65 -0.20 3.06 -10.31
C GLU A 65 1.05 2.16 -10.37
N PRO A 66 1.33 1.53 -11.53
CA PRO A 66 2.49 0.67 -11.67
C PRO A 66 3.72 1.51 -11.40
N ILE A 67 4.45 1.15 -10.35
CA ILE A 67 5.76 1.73 -10.05
C ILE A 67 6.63 1.45 -11.27
N HIS A 68 6.90 2.48 -12.08
CA HIS A 68 7.97 2.45 -13.06
C HIS A 68 9.29 2.31 -12.29
N GLN A 69 9.68 1.06 -12.04
CA GLN A 69 11.03 0.72 -11.68
C GLN A 69 11.90 1.05 -12.88
N ASN A 70 12.55 2.21 -12.83
CA ASN A 70 13.59 2.56 -13.76
C ASN A 70 14.74 1.58 -13.61
N LYS A 71 14.79 0.63 -14.55
CA LYS A 71 15.95 -0.07 -15.13
C LYS A 71 17.22 -0.03 -14.29
N THR A 72 17.54 -1.14 -13.65
CA THR A 72 18.94 -1.57 -13.51
C THR A 72 19.06 -2.94 -14.17
N THR A 73 19.85 -2.92 -15.23
CA THR A 73 20.20 -3.99 -16.16
C THR A 73 20.64 -5.27 -15.45
N VAL A 74 19.95 -6.37 -15.71
CA VAL A 74 20.54 -7.71 -15.71
C VAL A 74 20.13 -8.38 -17.02
N VAL A 75 21.16 -8.84 -17.73
CA VAL A 75 21.12 -9.52 -19.03
C VAL A 75 20.63 -10.97 -18.85
N GLU A 76 19.93 -11.47 -19.87
CA GLU A 76 19.54 -12.89 -20.11
C GLU A 76 18.58 -13.52 -19.11
N LEU A 77 17.54 -14.27 -19.50
CA LEU A 77 17.55 -15.35 -20.48
C LEU A 77 16.11 -15.63 -20.95
N ALA A 78 15.98 -16.02 -22.21
CA ALA A 78 14.73 -16.42 -22.86
C ALA A 78 13.89 -17.40 -22.02
N THR A 79 12.61 -17.10 -21.79
CA THR A 79 11.59 -18.12 -21.53
C THR A 79 10.25 -17.62 -22.03
N THR A 80 9.60 -18.47 -22.83
CA THR A 80 8.25 -18.33 -23.36
C THR A 80 7.27 -17.76 -22.31
N PRO A 81 6.31 -16.89 -22.70
CA PRO A 81 5.24 -16.51 -21.79
C PRO A 81 4.48 -17.78 -21.41
N SER A 82 4.66 -18.21 -20.16
CA SER A 82 3.94 -19.34 -19.60
C SER A 82 2.45 -19.09 -19.79
N THR A 83 1.76 -20.01 -20.46
CA THR A 83 0.31 -19.96 -20.69
C THR A 83 -0.46 -19.71 -19.39
N VAL A 84 0.08 -20.21 -18.27
CA VAL A 84 -0.43 -20.01 -16.91
C VAL A 84 -0.46 -18.53 -16.52
N ALA A 85 0.60 -17.76 -16.80
CA ALA A 85 0.65 -16.33 -16.49
C ALA A 85 -0.40 -15.53 -17.29
N THR A 86 -0.72 -15.98 -18.51
CA THR A 86 -1.78 -15.40 -19.34
C THR A 86 -3.17 -15.71 -18.76
N LEU A 87 -3.39 -16.94 -18.31
CA LEU A 87 -4.65 -17.38 -17.71
C LEU A 87 -4.94 -16.68 -16.37
N GLU A 88 -3.93 -16.46 -15.54
CA GLU A 88 -4.06 -15.70 -14.29
C GLU A 88 -4.43 -14.24 -14.54
N THR A 89 -3.84 -13.63 -15.59
CA THR A 89 -4.18 -12.26 -16.00
C THR A 89 -5.65 -12.17 -16.46
N LEU A 90 -6.12 -13.16 -17.23
CA LEU A 90 -7.52 -13.24 -17.67
C LEU A 90 -8.50 -13.42 -16.50
N ARG A 91 -8.15 -14.23 -15.49
CA ARG A 91 -8.94 -14.38 -14.26
C ARG A 91 -9.16 -13.02 -13.59
N ASP A 92 -8.09 -12.25 -13.43
CA ASP A 92 -8.15 -10.96 -12.74
C ASP A 92 -8.99 -9.94 -13.54
N GLN A 93 -8.93 -9.99 -14.87
CA GLN A 93 -9.80 -9.20 -15.76
C GLN A 93 -11.28 -9.57 -15.63
N VAL A 94 -11.62 -10.85 -15.56
CA VAL A 94 -13.01 -11.32 -15.36
C VAL A 94 -13.54 -10.88 -13.99
N LEU A 95 -12.73 -10.99 -12.94
CA LEU A 95 -13.11 -10.52 -11.60
C LEU A 95 -13.39 -9.00 -11.57
N LEU A 96 -12.63 -8.22 -12.34
CA LEU A 96 -12.86 -6.79 -12.52
C LEU A 96 -14.18 -6.50 -13.25
N GLN A 97 -14.47 -7.22 -14.34
CA GLN A 97 -15.72 -7.07 -15.10
C GLN A 97 -16.96 -7.42 -14.28
N LEU A 98 -16.87 -8.45 -13.43
CA LEU A 98 -17.92 -8.83 -12.49
C LEU A 98 -18.09 -7.81 -11.35
N ARG A 99 -17.23 -6.77 -11.27
CA ARG A 99 -17.19 -5.78 -10.19
C ARG A 99 -17.11 -6.41 -8.80
N LEU A 100 -16.51 -7.60 -8.72
CA LEU A 100 -16.32 -8.31 -7.46
C LEU A 100 -15.06 -7.76 -6.78
N GLY A 101 -15.26 -6.74 -5.94
CA GLY A 101 -14.22 -6.33 -5.00
C GLY A 101 -13.88 -7.47 -4.04
N LYS A 102 -12.70 -7.43 -3.40
CA LYS A 102 -12.25 -8.47 -2.45
C LYS A 102 -13.21 -8.71 -1.28
N GLN A 103 -14.08 -7.75 -0.99
CA GLN A 103 -15.10 -7.80 0.08
C GLN A 103 -16.49 -8.20 -0.43
N ALA A 104 -16.68 -8.39 -1.75
CA ALA A 104 -17.95 -8.80 -2.30
C ALA A 104 -18.25 -10.26 -1.91
N PRO A 105 -19.49 -10.59 -1.54
CA PRO A 105 -19.85 -11.93 -1.06
C PRO A 105 -19.58 -13.03 -2.11
N GLY A 106 -19.65 -12.69 -3.40
CA GLY A 106 -19.37 -13.62 -4.51
C GLY A 106 -17.89 -13.76 -4.90
N TYR A 107 -17.00 -12.91 -4.40
CA TYR A 107 -15.60 -12.87 -4.84
C TYR A 107 -14.87 -14.20 -4.63
N LYS A 108 -15.00 -14.79 -3.44
CA LYS A 108 -14.33 -16.05 -3.10
C LYS A 108 -14.83 -17.23 -3.93
N ALA A 109 -16.14 -17.27 -4.22
CA ALA A 109 -16.75 -18.32 -5.03
C ALA A 109 -16.27 -18.24 -6.49
N ALA A 110 -16.30 -17.04 -7.07
CA ALA A 110 -15.81 -16.80 -8.43
C ALA A 110 -14.31 -17.10 -8.56
N LEU A 111 -13.50 -16.63 -7.61
CA LEU A 111 -12.05 -16.90 -7.60
C LEU A 111 -11.75 -18.41 -7.54
N LYS A 112 -12.47 -19.16 -6.70
CA LYS A 112 -12.32 -20.61 -6.59
C LYS A 112 -12.68 -21.32 -7.90
N ALA A 113 -13.80 -20.95 -8.53
CA ALA A 113 -14.23 -21.53 -9.80
C ALA A 113 -13.22 -21.25 -10.93
N LEU A 114 -12.72 -20.02 -11.03
CA LEU A 114 -11.73 -19.64 -12.04
C LEU A 114 -10.39 -20.36 -11.83
N ASN A 115 -9.91 -20.45 -10.59
CA ASN A 115 -8.67 -21.19 -10.30
C ASN A 115 -8.82 -22.68 -10.63
N HIS A 116 -9.98 -23.28 -10.36
CA HIS A 116 -10.27 -24.66 -10.76
C HIS A 116 -10.28 -24.81 -12.29
N PHE A 117 -10.90 -23.87 -13.01
CA PHE A 117 -10.92 -23.86 -14.47
C PHE A 117 -9.52 -23.77 -15.07
N ILE A 118 -8.66 -22.89 -14.54
CA ILE A 118 -7.24 -22.81 -14.96
C ILE A 118 -6.54 -24.14 -14.71
N ALA A 119 -6.71 -24.73 -13.52
CA ALA A 119 -6.09 -26.01 -13.18
C ALA A 119 -6.49 -27.13 -14.15
N VAL A 120 -7.75 -27.16 -14.59
CA VAL A 120 -8.24 -28.13 -15.59
C VAL A 120 -7.61 -27.89 -16.98
N LEU A 121 -7.41 -26.63 -17.38
CA LEU A 121 -6.80 -26.30 -18.68
C LEU A 121 -5.29 -26.52 -18.72
N THR A 122 -4.63 -26.50 -17.55
CA THR A 122 -3.19 -26.69 -17.43
C THR A 122 -2.80 -28.11 -17.02
N SER A 123 -3.78 -28.97 -16.77
CA SER A 123 -3.61 -30.41 -16.49
C SER A 123 -3.53 -31.22 -17.77
#